data_AF-A0A7C3KYQ6-F1
#
_entry.id   AF-A0A7C3KYQ6-F1
#
_cell.length_a   1.000
_cell.length_b   1.000
_cell.length_c   1.000
_cell.angle_alpha   90.00
_cell.angle_beta   90.00
_cell.angle_gamma   90.00
#
_symmetry.space_group_name_H-M   'P 1'
#
loop_
_entity.id
_entity.type
_entity.pdbx_description
1 polymer ?
#
loop_
_entity_poly.entity_id
_entity_poly.type
_entity_poly.pdbx_seq_one_letter_code
_entity_poly.pdbx_strand_id
1 'polypeptide(L)'
;MRRDLCSNLSLPVLVRACIALGASASTSLAQESSPASDPLSNASASEMEFGPQDLPGQNPGTRERSPDEFKSADVRPDAPVTPAAPEDREWFGGAKFWTWGHMLGDVAGGRSFLEDKGLSLASSFTLDWSSVYSGGRRNVASTRHLFDFNATADLEKLMKLPGATVYADFYSGSMRGGSRDVGDLQGISGLDTGRAVTQLAQLWFEQ
;
A
#
# COMPACT_ATOMS: atom_id res chain seq x y z
N MET A 1 53.09 -37.35 -1.45
CA MET A 1 53.83 -37.54 -0.17
C MET A 1 54.43 -36.19 0.21
N ARG A 2 54.18 -35.73 1.46
CA ARG A 2 54.55 -34.42 2.09
C ARG A 2 53.63 -33.24 1.70
N ARG A 3 52.66 -32.85 2.53
CA ARG A 3 52.64 -32.25 3.90
C ARG A 3 52.63 -30.73 3.86
N ASP A 4 51.45 -30.22 4.22
CA ASP A 4 51.08 -29.01 4.99
C ASP A 4 52.21 -28.13 5.51
N LEU A 5 51.98 -26.80 5.49
CA LEU A 5 52.07 -25.93 6.67
C LEU A 5 51.71 -24.46 6.35
N CYS A 6 50.89 -23.90 7.25
CA CYS A 6 50.78 -22.48 7.64
C CYS A 6 50.08 -21.51 6.67
N SER A 7 49.29 -20.54 7.09
CA SER A 7 48.69 -20.17 8.38
C SER A 7 47.94 -18.86 8.15
N ASN A 8 46.72 -18.76 8.69
CA ASN A 8 46.09 -17.56 9.25
C ASN A 8 46.57 -16.18 8.76
N LEU A 9 45.77 -15.53 7.92
CA LEU A 9 45.58 -14.07 8.00
C LEU A 9 44.09 -13.77 8.19
N SER A 10 43.73 -13.51 9.45
CA SER A 10 42.51 -12.83 9.83
C SER A 10 42.71 -11.34 9.61
N LEU A 11 41.81 -10.71 8.87
CA LEU A 11 41.66 -9.25 8.81
C LEU A 11 40.16 -8.92 8.70
N PRO A 12 39.58 -8.26 9.71
CA PRO A 12 38.21 -7.76 9.66
C PRO A 12 38.22 -6.36 9.05
N VAL A 13 37.59 -6.17 7.89
CA VAL A 13 37.31 -4.83 7.35
C VAL A 13 35.84 -4.76 6.95
N LEU A 14 35.03 -4.48 7.97
CA LEU A 14 34.00 -3.45 7.97
C LEU A 14 33.54 -2.96 6.58
N VAL A 15 32.69 -3.73 5.89
CA VAL A 15 31.90 -3.20 4.77
C VAL A 15 30.67 -2.51 5.36
N ARG A 16 30.88 -1.25 5.73
CA ARG A 16 29.82 -0.24 5.88
C ARG A 16 29.19 -0.05 4.50
N ALA A 17 28.18 -0.83 4.17
CA ALA A 17 27.29 -0.50 3.06
C ALA A 17 26.36 0.61 3.55
N CYS A 18 26.78 1.85 3.32
CA CYS A 18 25.92 3.02 3.42
C CYS A 18 24.74 2.83 2.45
N ILE A 19 23.56 2.52 2.98
CA ILE A 19 22.31 2.63 2.25
C ILE A 19 22.07 4.14 2.10
N ALA A 20 22.55 4.70 0.99
CA ALA A 20 22.17 6.04 0.58
C ALA A 20 20.71 5.98 0.09
N LEU A 21 19.77 6.27 0.98
CA LEU A 21 18.40 6.59 0.62
C LEU A 21 18.40 7.85 -0.25
N GLY A 22 18.32 7.66 -1.56
CA GLY A 22 17.94 8.71 -2.49
C GLY A 22 16.46 8.99 -2.33
N ALA A 23 16.11 9.95 -1.48
CA ALA A 23 14.76 10.49 -1.36
C ALA A 23 14.43 11.29 -2.63
N SER A 24 13.86 10.63 -3.64
CA SER A 24 13.03 11.31 -4.64
C SER A 24 11.62 11.40 -4.06
N ALA A 25 11.20 12.60 -3.68
CA ALA A 25 9.88 12.91 -3.17
C ALA A 25 8.81 12.54 -4.21
N SER A 26 8.12 11.44 -3.96
CA SER A 26 6.81 11.16 -4.55
C SER A 26 5.79 11.50 -3.49
N THR A 27 4.97 12.52 -3.75
CA THR A 27 3.86 12.92 -2.88
C THR A 27 2.79 11.82 -2.91
N SER A 28 2.88 10.85 -2.02
CA SER A 28 1.76 10.04 -1.59
C SER A 28 1.02 10.81 -0.49
N LEU A 29 -0.25 11.15 -0.73
CA LEU A 29 -1.16 11.64 0.31
C LEU A 29 -1.47 10.49 1.27
N ALA A 30 -0.60 10.29 2.26
CA ALA A 30 -0.93 9.58 3.49
C ALA A 30 -1.35 10.65 4.49
N GLN A 31 -2.65 10.75 4.75
CA GLN A 31 -3.20 11.62 5.77
C GLN A 31 -3.15 10.89 7.11
N GLU A 32 -2.09 11.12 7.88
CA GLU A 32 -2.01 10.69 9.28
C GLU A 32 -1.91 11.94 10.16
N SER A 33 -3.06 12.32 10.74
CA SER A 33 -3.17 13.37 11.73
C SER A 33 -2.97 12.77 13.12
N SER A 34 -1.84 13.05 13.75
CA SER A 34 -1.71 13.01 15.21
C SER A 34 -1.64 14.45 15.73
N PRO A 35 -2.45 14.85 16.72
CA PRO A 35 -2.16 16.03 17.52
C PRO A 35 -1.51 15.61 18.85
N ALA A 36 -0.25 15.97 19.02
CA ALA A 36 0.31 16.20 20.35
C ALA A 36 0.06 17.68 20.71
N SER A 37 -0.71 17.87 21.79
CA SER A 37 -0.65 18.98 22.76
C SER A 37 -0.28 20.40 22.28
N ASP A 38 -1.27 21.30 22.32
CA ASP A 38 -1.12 22.75 22.47
C ASP A 38 -0.51 23.13 23.85
N PRO A 39 0.07 24.34 24.08
CA PRO A 39 -0.33 25.62 23.46
C PRO A 39 0.77 26.69 23.17
N LEU A 40 0.31 27.77 22.51
CA LEU A 40 0.79 29.18 22.52
C LEU A 40 1.96 29.61 21.59
N SER A 41 1.59 30.35 20.52
CA SER A 41 1.74 31.82 20.39
C SER A 41 2.21 32.31 18.99
N ASN A 42 1.36 33.16 18.40
CA ASN A 42 1.59 34.20 17.39
C ASN A 42 2.82 34.11 16.46
N ALA A 43 2.57 33.93 15.16
CA ALA A 43 3.19 34.77 14.13
C ALA A 43 2.35 34.75 12.83
N SER A 44 2.01 35.96 12.39
CA SER A 44 1.21 36.34 11.24
C SER A 44 1.85 35.98 9.90
N ALA A 45 1.06 35.65 8.86
CA ALA A 45 1.12 36.31 7.54
C ALA A 45 0.18 35.68 6.49
N SER A 46 -0.68 36.55 5.93
CA SER A 46 -1.27 36.51 4.58
C SER A 46 -2.29 35.41 4.23
N GLU A 47 -3.53 35.63 4.67
CA GLU A 47 -4.74 35.19 3.97
C GLU A 47 -4.82 35.87 2.59
N MET A 48 -4.83 35.08 1.51
CA MET A 48 -5.40 35.51 0.24
C MET A 48 -6.91 35.33 0.34
N GLU A 49 -7.61 36.45 0.50
CA GLU A 49 -9.06 36.57 0.59
C GLU A 49 -9.72 36.16 -0.74
N PHE A 50 -10.14 34.90 -0.85
CA PHE A 50 -11.13 34.48 -1.83
C PHE A 50 -12.51 34.88 -1.30
N GLY A 51 -13.14 35.85 -1.97
CA GLY A 51 -14.47 36.34 -1.60
C GLY A 51 -15.54 35.24 -1.59
N PRO A 52 -16.69 35.49 -0.92
CA PRO A 52 -17.74 34.49 -0.73
C PRO A 52 -18.32 34.02 -2.06
N GLN A 53 -18.15 32.74 -2.35
CA GLN A 53 -18.67 32.07 -3.54
C GLN A 53 -20.12 31.64 -3.28
N ASP A 54 -21.06 32.59 -3.37
CA ASP A 54 -22.50 32.32 -3.26
C ASP A 54 -23.00 31.59 -4.51
N LEU A 55 -23.13 30.27 -4.43
CA LEU A 55 -23.80 29.45 -5.44
C LEU A 55 -25.32 29.51 -5.20
N PRO A 56 -26.13 29.96 -6.19
CA PRO A 56 -27.58 30.06 -6.01
C PRO A 56 -28.20 28.66 -5.84
N GLY A 57 -28.87 28.44 -4.70
CA GLY A 57 -29.66 27.23 -4.43
C GLY A 57 -29.23 26.39 -3.22
N GLN A 58 -28.13 26.72 -2.54
CA GLN A 58 -27.77 26.09 -1.27
C GLN A 58 -28.14 27.01 -0.09
N ASN A 59 -29.31 26.77 0.51
CA ASN A 59 -29.53 27.25 1.87
C ASN A 59 -28.62 26.43 2.81
N PRO A 60 -27.72 27.04 3.59
CA PRO A 60 -26.91 26.32 4.57
C PRO A 60 -27.82 25.76 5.66
N GLY A 61 -28.18 24.49 5.54
CA GLY A 61 -28.88 23.77 6.58
C GLY A 61 -27.99 23.65 7.82
N THR A 62 -28.50 24.01 8.98
CA THR A 62 -27.85 23.79 10.28
C THR A 62 -27.73 22.28 10.52
N ARG A 63 -26.53 21.73 10.31
CA ARG A 63 -26.18 20.41 10.83
C ARG A 63 -25.95 20.54 12.33
N GLU A 64 -27.01 20.38 13.12
CA GLU A 64 -26.86 19.98 14.52
C GLU A 64 -26.39 18.52 14.54
N ARG A 65 -25.08 18.31 14.71
CA ARG A 65 -24.52 17.01 15.00
C ARG A 65 -24.60 16.81 16.51
N SER A 66 -25.46 15.90 16.98
CA SER A 66 -25.54 15.62 18.42
C SER A 66 -24.22 14.99 18.91
N PRO A 67 -23.73 15.33 20.11
CA PRO A 67 -22.47 14.78 20.64
C PRO A 67 -22.52 13.27 20.98
N ASP A 68 -23.71 12.67 20.98
CA ASP A 68 -23.93 11.29 21.43
C ASP A 68 -23.73 10.24 20.31
N GLU A 69 -23.53 10.67 19.06
CA GLU A 69 -23.34 9.76 17.91
C GLU A 69 -21.90 9.20 17.79
N PHE A 70 -20.98 9.61 18.67
CA PHE A 70 -19.59 9.11 18.69
C PHE A 70 -19.31 8.02 19.75
N LYS A 71 -20.33 7.56 20.49
CA LYS A 71 -20.17 6.51 21.50
C LYS A 71 -21.20 5.38 21.34
N SER A 72 -21.07 4.61 20.27
CA SER A 72 -21.60 3.25 20.14
C SER A 72 -20.79 2.57 19.04
N ALA A 73 -19.64 1.98 19.39
CA ALA A 73 -19.55 0.55 19.60
C ALA A 73 -19.81 -0.26 18.31
N ASP A 74 -18.73 -0.60 17.60
CA ASP A 74 -18.53 -1.98 17.17
C ASP A 74 -17.03 -2.25 17.00
N VAL A 75 -16.34 -2.27 18.15
CA VAL A 75 -15.27 -3.24 18.34
C VAL A 75 -15.97 -4.58 18.27
N ARG A 76 -15.92 -5.27 17.12
CA ARG A 76 -16.32 -6.67 17.08
C ARG A 76 -15.32 -7.43 17.95
N PRO A 77 -15.75 -8.03 19.08
CA PRO A 77 -14.94 -9.04 19.72
C PRO A 77 -14.82 -10.20 18.73
N ASP A 78 -13.64 -10.84 18.69
CA ASP A 78 -13.36 -12.05 17.94
C ASP A 78 -14.54 -13.04 18.03
N ALA A 79 -15.40 -13.00 17.02
CA ALA A 79 -16.32 -14.09 16.80
C ALA A 79 -15.43 -15.28 16.41
N PRO A 80 -15.57 -16.45 17.06
CA PRO A 80 -14.92 -17.64 16.54
C PRO A 80 -15.35 -17.77 15.08
N VAL A 81 -14.38 -17.73 14.16
CA VAL A 81 -14.59 -18.08 12.76
C VAL A 81 -15.04 -19.53 12.80
N THR A 82 -16.35 -19.71 12.87
CA THR A 82 -16.99 -20.99 12.67
C THR A 82 -16.53 -21.39 11.28
N PRO A 83 -15.87 -22.55 11.09
CA PRO A 83 -15.52 -23.00 9.75
C PRO A 83 -16.82 -22.99 8.98
N ALA A 84 -16.93 -22.10 7.98
CA ALA A 84 -18.11 -22.05 7.15
C ALA A 84 -18.33 -23.47 6.65
N ALA A 85 -19.51 -24.04 6.92
CA ALA A 85 -19.98 -25.23 6.23
C ALA A 85 -19.88 -24.97 4.71
N PRO A 86 -19.87 -25.98 3.84
CA PRO A 86 -19.41 -25.85 2.45
C PRO A 86 -20.41 -25.07 1.58
N GLU A 87 -20.54 -23.78 1.85
CA GLU A 87 -21.13 -22.79 0.97
C GLU A 87 -20.00 -22.50 -0.01
N ASP A 88 -20.07 -23.18 -1.16
CA ASP A 88 -19.31 -22.95 -2.38
C ASP A 88 -18.00 -22.16 -2.17
N ARG A 89 -16.96 -22.82 -1.62
CA ARG A 89 -15.62 -22.21 -1.46
C ARG A 89 -15.21 -21.53 -2.77
N GLU A 90 -14.57 -20.37 -2.68
CA GLU A 90 -13.95 -19.67 -3.81
C GLU A 90 -12.76 -20.47 -4.36
N TRP A 91 -13.03 -21.60 -5.02
CA TRP A 91 -12.02 -22.47 -5.60
C TRP A 91 -12.61 -23.22 -6.78
N PHE A 92 -11.77 -23.80 -7.62
CA PHE A 92 -12.21 -24.59 -8.76
C PHE A 92 -13.16 -25.72 -8.31
N GLY A 93 -14.38 -25.71 -8.85
CA GLY A 93 -15.43 -26.67 -8.50
C GLY A 93 -16.33 -26.26 -7.32
N GLY A 94 -16.10 -25.09 -6.71
CA GLY A 94 -16.99 -24.46 -5.72
C GLY A 94 -17.75 -23.27 -6.33
N ALA A 95 -17.61 -22.08 -5.74
CA ALA A 95 -18.31 -20.87 -6.19
C ALA A 95 -18.02 -20.52 -7.64
N LYS A 96 -19.00 -19.88 -8.29
CA LYS A 96 -18.82 -19.32 -9.64
C LYS A 96 -17.74 -18.25 -9.60
N PHE A 97 -16.80 -18.30 -10.55
CA PHE A 97 -15.68 -17.35 -10.62
C PHE A 97 -16.09 -15.86 -10.49
N TRP A 98 -17.25 -15.48 -11.04
CA TRP A 98 -17.77 -14.11 -10.99
C TRP A 98 -18.22 -13.63 -9.60
N THR A 99 -18.38 -14.53 -8.64
CA THR A 99 -18.74 -14.20 -7.26
C THR A 99 -17.53 -14.19 -6.33
N TRP A 100 -16.33 -14.49 -6.84
CA TRP A 100 -15.12 -14.52 -6.02
C TRP A 100 -14.69 -13.10 -5.63
N GLY A 101 -14.36 -12.90 -4.36
CA GLY A 101 -13.75 -11.66 -3.87
C GLY A 101 -12.27 -11.53 -4.27
N HIS A 102 -11.62 -12.65 -4.61
CA HIS A 102 -10.20 -12.69 -4.98
C HIS A 102 -9.97 -13.40 -6.32
N MET A 103 -9.02 -12.90 -7.10
CA MET A 103 -8.68 -13.47 -8.42
C MET A 103 -8.27 -14.96 -8.34
N LEU A 104 -7.59 -15.35 -7.25
CA LEU A 104 -7.14 -16.72 -7.01
C LEU A 104 -8.08 -17.50 -6.08
N GLY A 105 -9.10 -16.84 -5.52
CA GLY A 105 -9.96 -17.40 -4.48
C GLY A 105 -9.20 -17.88 -3.24
N ASP A 106 -9.77 -18.85 -2.53
CA ASP A 106 -9.17 -19.55 -1.40
C ASP A 106 -8.41 -20.80 -1.89
N VAL A 107 -7.17 -20.59 -2.32
CA VAL A 107 -6.30 -21.56 -3.03
C VAL A 107 -6.26 -22.95 -2.37
N ALA A 108 -7.22 -23.81 -2.71
CA ALA A 108 -7.52 -25.07 -2.03
C ALA A 108 -7.63 -24.98 -0.50
N GLY A 109 -8.04 -23.84 0.07
CA GLY A 109 -8.02 -23.61 1.52
C GLY A 109 -6.71 -23.03 2.07
N GLY A 110 -5.69 -22.88 1.22
CA GLY A 110 -4.37 -22.41 1.62
C GLY A 110 -4.37 -20.97 2.09
N ARG A 111 -5.23 -20.11 1.53
CA ARG A 111 -5.37 -18.72 1.98
C ARG A 111 -5.99 -18.69 3.38
N SER A 112 -7.14 -19.34 3.55
CA SER A 112 -7.80 -19.45 4.85
C SER A 112 -6.89 -20.05 5.91
N PHE A 113 -6.12 -21.09 5.56
CA PHE A 113 -5.14 -21.71 6.46
C PHE A 113 -4.05 -20.74 6.93
N LEU A 114 -3.53 -19.89 6.05
CA LEU A 114 -2.53 -18.89 6.43
C LEU A 114 -3.14 -17.82 7.33
N GLU A 115 -4.34 -17.34 7.01
CA GLU A 115 -5.05 -16.33 7.80
C GLU A 115 -5.37 -16.86 9.21
N ASP A 116 -5.82 -18.11 9.32
CA ASP A 116 -6.05 -18.81 10.60
C ASP A 116 -4.76 -18.94 11.43
N LYS A 117 -3.59 -19.02 10.78
CA LYS A 117 -2.27 -19.04 11.43
C LYS A 117 -1.74 -17.65 11.78
N GLY A 118 -2.45 -16.58 11.42
CA GLY A 118 -2.03 -15.20 11.67
C GLY A 118 -1.18 -14.59 10.55
N LEU A 119 -1.18 -15.18 9.35
CA LEU A 119 -0.53 -14.58 8.17
C LEU A 119 -1.58 -14.19 7.14
N SER A 120 -1.75 -12.89 6.92
CA SER A 120 -2.60 -12.35 5.86
C SER A 120 -1.76 -11.87 4.69
N LEU A 121 -2.12 -12.31 3.48
CA LEU A 121 -1.45 -11.92 2.24
C LEU A 121 -2.46 -11.22 1.31
N ALA A 122 -2.07 -10.06 0.80
CA ALA A 122 -2.84 -9.30 -0.18
C ALA A 122 -1.95 -8.97 -1.38
N SER A 123 -2.53 -9.02 -2.58
CA SER A 123 -1.82 -8.61 -3.78
C SER A 123 -2.78 -7.94 -4.74
N SER A 124 -2.33 -6.89 -5.42
CA SER A 124 -3.06 -6.25 -6.50
C SER A 124 -2.18 -6.12 -7.74
N PHE A 125 -2.82 -6.10 -8.91
CA PHE A 125 -2.16 -5.89 -10.18
C PHE A 125 -2.98 -4.90 -11.00
N THR A 126 -2.36 -3.76 -11.32
CA THR A 126 -2.96 -2.75 -12.19
C THR A 126 -2.23 -2.74 -13.52
N LEU A 127 -2.97 -2.87 -14.62
CA LEU A 127 -2.46 -2.73 -15.98
C LEU A 127 -3.08 -1.50 -16.63
N ASP A 128 -2.24 -0.65 -17.18
CA ASP A 128 -2.65 0.52 -17.96
C ASP A 128 -2.08 0.39 -19.38
N TRP A 129 -2.96 0.57 -20.35
CA TRP A 129 -2.63 0.58 -21.77
C TRP A 129 -3.12 1.87 -22.39
N SER A 130 -2.23 2.50 -23.17
CA SER A 130 -2.48 3.80 -23.81
C SER A 130 -1.83 3.84 -25.19
N SER A 131 -2.38 4.63 -26.09
CA SER A 131 -1.77 4.86 -27.41
C SER A 131 -1.93 6.32 -27.81
N VAL A 132 -0.92 6.86 -28.45
CA VAL A 132 -0.99 8.22 -29.02
C VAL A 132 -1.75 8.14 -30.34
N TYR A 133 -3.02 8.57 -30.34
CA TYR A 133 -3.86 8.52 -31.54
C TYR A 133 -3.45 9.57 -32.59
N SER A 134 -3.23 10.81 -32.16
CA SER A 134 -2.78 11.92 -33.00
C SER A 134 -1.97 12.91 -32.16
N GLY A 135 -1.04 13.62 -32.81
CA GLY A 135 -0.08 14.49 -32.13
C GLY A 135 0.96 13.72 -31.32
N GLY A 136 1.54 14.39 -30.32
CA GLY A 136 2.57 13.83 -29.45
C GLY A 136 3.97 13.81 -30.05
N ARG A 137 4.94 13.38 -29.24
CA ARG A 137 6.34 13.20 -29.65
C ARG A 137 6.56 11.91 -30.43
N ARG A 138 5.83 10.84 -30.07
CA ARG A 138 5.93 9.51 -30.70
C ARG A 138 4.55 8.87 -30.82
N ASN A 139 4.17 8.43 -32.02
CA ASN A 139 2.94 7.69 -32.26
C ASN A 139 3.15 6.20 -31.99
N VAL A 140 3.04 5.81 -30.72
CA VAL A 140 3.25 4.43 -30.26
C VAL A 140 2.23 4.04 -29.20
N ALA A 141 1.97 2.73 -29.10
CA ALA A 141 1.24 2.13 -27.99
C ALA A 141 2.20 1.85 -26.82
N SER A 142 1.70 2.03 -25.61
CA SER A 142 2.47 2.02 -24.38
C SER A 142 1.70 1.33 -23.27
N THR A 143 2.42 0.50 -22.52
CA THR A 143 1.88 -0.33 -21.44
C THR A 143 2.63 -0.01 -20.16
N ARG A 144 1.90 0.10 -19.06
CA ARG A 144 2.41 0.27 -17.70
C ARG A 144 1.73 -0.75 -16.82
N HIS A 145 2.44 -1.24 -15.82
CA HIS A 145 1.83 -2.07 -14.80
C HIS A 145 2.43 -1.78 -13.43
N LEU A 146 1.62 -2.02 -12.41
CA LEU A 146 2.01 -2.00 -11.02
C LEU A 146 1.53 -3.30 -10.37
N PHE A 147 2.48 -4.06 -9.85
CA PHE A 147 2.24 -5.18 -8.95
C PHE A 147 2.50 -4.69 -7.53
N ASP A 148 1.53 -4.90 -6.66
CA ASP A 148 1.57 -4.52 -5.25
C ASP A 148 1.29 -5.78 -4.42
N PHE A 149 2.09 -5.98 -3.37
CA PHE A 149 2.02 -7.11 -2.48
C PHE A 149 2.20 -6.65 -1.04
N ASN A 150 1.24 -6.99 -0.18
CA ASN A 150 1.28 -6.70 1.23
C ASN A 150 1.17 -7.99 2.05
N ALA A 151 1.90 -8.02 3.17
CA ALA A 151 1.87 -9.13 4.11
C ALA A 151 1.75 -8.60 5.54
N THR A 152 0.81 -9.15 6.29
CA THR A 152 0.60 -8.86 7.72
C THR A 152 0.75 -10.14 8.52
N ALA A 153 1.56 -10.10 9.58
CA ALA A 153 1.80 -11.21 10.48
C ALA A 153 1.38 -10.84 11.91
N ASP A 154 0.40 -11.56 12.43
CA ASP A 154 -0.03 -11.57 13.83
C ASP A 154 0.93 -12.49 14.62
N LEU A 155 1.83 -11.87 15.38
CA LEU A 155 2.86 -12.59 16.14
C LEU A 155 2.32 -13.24 17.41
N GLU A 156 1.11 -12.88 17.84
CA GLU A 156 0.45 -13.58 18.94
C GLU A 156 0.03 -14.99 18.48
N LYS A 157 -0.55 -15.09 17.28
CA LYS A 157 -0.88 -16.40 16.68
C LYS A 157 0.37 -17.19 16.30
N LEU A 158 1.37 -16.54 15.69
CA LEU A 158 2.57 -17.21 15.14
C LEU A 158 3.61 -17.58 16.20
N MET A 159 3.88 -16.69 17.15
CA MET A 159 5.02 -16.79 18.07
C MET A 159 4.65 -16.62 19.55
N LYS A 160 3.36 -16.47 19.87
CA LYS A 160 2.88 -16.21 21.25
C LYS A 160 3.45 -14.93 21.84
N LEU A 161 3.70 -13.93 20.99
CA LEU A 161 4.08 -12.58 21.41
C LEU A 161 2.82 -11.70 21.50
N PRO A 162 2.29 -11.41 22.70
CA PRO A 162 1.00 -10.74 22.85
C PRO A 162 1.01 -9.34 22.24
N GLY A 163 -0.05 -9.01 21.50
CA GLY A 163 -0.26 -7.69 20.89
C GLY A 163 0.68 -7.31 19.75
N ALA A 164 1.59 -8.21 19.34
CA ALA A 164 2.62 -7.84 18.37
C ALA A 164 2.21 -8.13 16.92
N THR A 165 2.43 -7.15 16.04
CA THR A 165 2.11 -7.24 14.61
C THR A 165 3.30 -6.78 13.76
N VAL A 166 3.56 -7.49 12.65
CA VAL A 166 4.51 -7.06 11.61
C VAL A 166 3.75 -6.84 10.31
N TYR A 167 4.07 -5.76 9.61
CA TYR A 167 3.53 -5.47 8.29
C TYR A 167 4.66 -5.16 7.31
N ALA A 168 4.51 -5.65 6.08
CA ALA A 168 5.39 -5.36 4.97
C ALA A 168 4.58 -5.04 3.72
N ASP A 169 5.00 -4.01 2.99
CA ASP A 169 4.43 -3.58 1.72
C ASP A 169 5.54 -3.50 0.67
N PHE A 170 5.34 -4.20 -0.44
CA PHE A 170 6.24 -4.26 -1.57
C PHE A 170 5.49 -3.96 -2.86
N TYR A 171 6.07 -3.15 -3.73
CA TYR A 171 5.57 -3.02 -5.09
C TYR A 171 6.67 -3.01 -6.14
N SER A 172 6.29 -3.48 -7.33
CA SER A 172 7.11 -3.49 -8.52
C SER A 172 6.29 -3.05 -9.72
N GLY A 173 6.79 -2.08 -10.47
CA GLY A 173 6.15 -1.56 -11.66
C GLY A 173 7.14 -1.32 -12.78
N SER A 174 6.67 -1.53 -14.00
CA SER A 174 7.40 -1.17 -15.22
C SER A 174 6.60 -0.15 -16.00
N MET A 175 7.33 0.79 -16.61
CA MET A 175 6.76 1.90 -17.34
C MET A 175 7.38 1.97 -18.71
N ARG A 176 6.56 1.73 -19.74
CA ARG A 176 6.92 2.02 -21.12
C ARG A 176 6.14 3.24 -21.59
N GLY A 177 6.86 4.21 -22.13
CA GLY A 177 6.26 5.33 -22.84
C GLY A 177 5.44 6.27 -21.95
N GLY A 178 4.24 6.64 -22.40
CA GLY A 178 3.32 7.51 -21.64
C GLY A 178 3.58 8.98 -21.85
N SER A 179 3.84 9.71 -20.78
CA SER A 179 4.11 11.15 -20.90
C SER A 179 5.36 11.44 -21.72
N ARG A 180 6.27 10.48 -21.85
CA ARG A 180 7.40 10.53 -22.78
C ARG A 180 7.01 10.47 -24.27
N ASP A 181 5.89 9.83 -24.58
CA ASP A 181 5.38 9.72 -25.95
C ASP A 181 4.48 10.88 -26.32
N VAL A 182 3.68 11.36 -25.37
CA VAL A 182 2.76 12.50 -25.55
C VAL A 182 3.50 13.83 -25.44
N GLY A 183 4.45 13.94 -24.51
CA GLY A 183 5.17 15.17 -24.21
C GLY A 183 4.39 16.14 -23.31
N ASP A 184 3.45 15.62 -22.53
CA ASP A 184 2.68 16.41 -21.55
C ASP A 184 3.47 16.63 -20.25
N LEU A 185 2.98 17.57 -19.42
CA LEU A 185 3.55 17.90 -18.11
C LEU A 185 2.79 17.28 -16.94
N GLN A 186 1.53 16.88 -17.13
CA GLN A 186 0.64 16.48 -16.03
C GLN A 186 0.71 14.99 -15.70
N GLY A 187 1.23 14.16 -16.59
CA GLY A 187 1.10 12.71 -16.48
C GLY A 187 -0.18 12.26 -17.16
N ILE A 188 -0.11 11.21 -17.99
CA ILE A 188 -1.32 10.58 -18.54
C ILE A 188 -1.90 9.48 -17.64
N SER A 189 -1.15 9.08 -16.62
CA SER A 189 -1.46 7.95 -15.75
C SER A 189 -0.85 8.17 -14.36
N GLY A 190 -1.61 7.85 -13.31
CA GLY A 190 -1.08 7.85 -11.93
C GLY A 190 0.02 6.80 -11.71
N LEU A 191 0.15 5.83 -12.63
CA LEU A 191 1.25 4.87 -12.62
C LEU A 191 2.52 5.42 -13.29
N ASP A 192 2.54 6.63 -13.85
CA ASP A 192 3.73 7.17 -14.53
C ASP A 192 4.68 7.87 -13.55
N THR A 193 5.61 7.10 -12.98
CA THR A 193 6.73 7.62 -12.15
C THR A 193 7.96 7.98 -12.99
N GLY A 194 7.89 7.88 -14.31
CA GLY A 194 9.02 8.10 -15.19
C GLY A 194 10.11 7.02 -15.12
N ARG A 195 10.03 5.96 -14.31
CA ARG A 195 10.99 4.84 -14.40
C ARG A 195 10.36 3.55 -13.89
N ALA A 196 10.97 2.41 -14.25
CA ALA A 196 10.64 1.17 -13.55
C ALA A 196 11.08 1.29 -12.09
N VAL A 197 10.23 0.85 -11.17
CA VAL A 197 10.47 0.93 -9.72
C VAL A 197 10.16 -0.44 -9.13
N THR A 198 11.05 -0.92 -8.27
CA THR A 198 10.84 -2.10 -7.44
C THR A 198 11.32 -1.74 -6.06
N GLN A 199 10.43 -1.73 -5.07
CA GLN A 199 10.80 -1.33 -3.72
C GLN A 199 9.91 -1.95 -2.64
N LEU A 200 10.52 -2.10 -1.46
CA LEU A 200 9.81 -2.28 -0.20
C LEU A 200 9.38 -0.90 0.27
N ALA A 201 8.09 -0.63 0.20
CA ALA A 201 7.50 0.67 0.49
C ALA A 201 7.37 0.91 1.99
N GLN A 202 6.95 -0.12 2.73
CA GLN A 202 6.75 -0.05 4.16
C GLN A 202 7.20 -1.33 4.84
N LEU A 203 7.77 -1.17 6.02
CA LEU A 203 8.05 -2.25 6.95
C LEU A 203 7.95 -1.68 8.36
N TRP A 204 7.02 -2.19 9.15
CA TRP A 204 6.84 -1.75 10.53
C TRP A 204 6.50 -2.91 11.47
N PHE A 205 6.72 -2.66 12.75
CA PHE A 205 6.39 -3.53 13.86
C PHE A 205 5.67 -2.70 14.93
N GLU A 206 4.59 -3.25 15.46
CA GLU A 206 3.76 -2.66 16.52
C GLU A 206 3.60 -3.66 17.67
N GLN A 207 3.59 -3.18 18.92
CA GLN A 207 3.38 -3.97 20.13
C GLN A 207 2.71 -3.14 21.23
#